data_AF-A0ABD7XCM6-F1
#
_entry.id   AF-A0ABD7XCM6-F1
#
_cell.length_a   1.000
_cell.length_b   1.000
_cell.length_c   1.000
_cell.angle_alpha   90.00
_cell.angle_beta   90.00
_cell.angle_gamma   90.00
#
_symmetry.space_group_name_H-M   'P 1'
#
loop_
_entity.id
_entity.type
_entity.pdbx_description
1 polymer ?
#
loop_
_entity_poly.entity_id
_entity_poly.type
_entity_poly.pdbx_seq_one_letter_code
_entity_poly.pdbx_strand_id
1 'polypeptide(L)'
;MADIVQLKENGVVKYMKTHADAIDGVEGKLVKAVGNETVLGTKNFQDGIQIGGKSVSVNAKPTYEVVKDYWDGTGAYLTESQSVTISNSSNVDEIVLIFSRYNDNSGGIVHSIPVTPNITKLKYELPAVAWVGSASADPTMAYKKISISKSGTSLVITGDTANTLNEANKKIVFREIGVMRRK
;
A
#
# COMPACT_ATOMS: atom_id res chain seq x y z
N MET A 1 -13.64 4.82 55.10
CA MET A 1 -14.78 5.62 54.59
C MET A 1 -14.21 6.98 54.30
N ALA A 2 -14.15 7.41 53.03
CA ALA A 2 -13.56 8.71 52.70
C ALA A 2 -14.59 9.80 52.98
N ASP A 3 -14.22 10.80 53.79
CA ASP A 3 -15.08 11.94 54.10
C ASP A 3 -15.30 12.78 52.84
N ILE A 4 -16.56 12.85 52.40
CA ILE A 4 -16.98 13.75 51.34
C ILE A 4 -17.16 15.13 52.00
N VAL A 5 -16.19 16.02 51.82
CA VAL A 5 -16.27 17.39 52.36
C VAL A 5 -17.18 18.22 51.45
N GLN A 6 -18.41 18.51 51.92
CA GLN A 6 -19.29 19.49 51.28
C GLN A 6 -18.79 20.91 51.58
N LEU A 7 -18.27 21.60 50.56
CA LEU A 7 -18.02 23.04 50.66
C LEU A 7 -19.36 23.79 50.50
N LYS A 8 -19.81 24.44 51.57
CA LYS A 8 -20.96 25.35 51.58
C LYS A 8 -20.44 26.78 51.73
N GLU A 9 -20.86 27.66 50.84
CA GLU A 9 -20.66 29.11 50.96
C GLU A 9 -22.06 29.72 51.15
N ASN A 10 -22.27 30.45 52.25
CA ASN A 10 -23.57 31.05 52.60
C ASN A 10 -24.77 30.06 52.62
N GLY A 11 -24.54 28.82 53.03
CA GLY A 11 -25.61 27.82 53.21
C GLY A 11 -26.12 27.16 51.92
N VAL A 12 -25.61 27.55 50.75
CA VAL A 12 -25.98 26.95 49.45
C VAL A 12 -24.93 25.91 49.03
N VAL A 13 -25.40 24.73 48.66
CA VAL A 13 -24.54 23.64 48.16
C VAL A 13 -24.07 24.01 46.75
N LYS A 14 -22.78 24.32 46.60
CA LYS A 14 -22.22 24.84 45.33
C LYS A 14 -21.63 23.74 44.44
N TYR A 15 -21.31 22.57 45.01
CA TYR A 15 -20.59 21.51 44.29
C TYR A 15 -21.17 20.12 44.58
N MET A 16 -22.35 19.82 44.02
CA MET A 16 -22.84 18.42 43.88
C MET A 16 -22.21 17.74 42.66
N LYS A 17 -20.91 17.90 42.43
CA LYS A 17 -20.22 17.05 41.46
C LYS A 17 -19.67 15.88 42.23
N THR A 18 -20.22 14.69 41.99
CA THR A 18 -19.55 13.43 42.32
C THR A 18 -18.11 13.52 41.82
N HIS A 19 -17.13 13.23 42.67
CA HIS A 19 -15.69 13.42 42.40
C HIS A 19 -15.17 12.83 41.08
N ALA A 20 -15.97 12.01 40.38
CA ALA A 20 -15.67 11.45 39.08
C ALA A 20 -15.72 12.46 37.91
N ASP A 21 -16.51 13.54 38.01
CA ASP A 21 -16.77 14.48 36.90
C ASP A 21 -16.28 15.91 37.16
N ALA A 22 -15.50 16.11 38.23
CA ALA A 22 -15.16 17.42 38.78
C ALA A 22 -13.70 17.82 38.59
N ILE A 23 -13.09 17.52 37.43
CA ILE A 23 -11.76 18.06 37.12
C ILE A 23 -11.94 19.41 36.44
N ASP A 24 -11.62 20.48 37.17
CA ASP A 24 -11.63 21.84 36.62
C ASP A 24 -10.68 21.94 35.42
N GLY A 25 -11.18 22.49 34.31
CA GLY A 25 -10.42 22.69 33.08
C GLY A 25 -10.42 21.51 32.09
N VAL A 26 -11.06 20.39 32.41
CA VAL A 26 -11.25 19.26 31.46
C VAL A 26 -12.70 19.19 31.01
N GLU A 27 -12.92 19.44 29.72
CA GLU A 27 -14.22 19.23 29.09
C GLU A 27 -14.38 17.75 28.72
N GLY A 28 -15.21 17.01 29.45
CA GLY A 28 -15.59 15.63 29.13
C GLY A 28 -15.18 14.57 30.16
N LYS A 29 -15.37 13.30 29.79
CA LYS A 29 -15.09 12.13 30.63
C LYS A 29 -13.69 11.59 30.38
N LEU A 30 -12.94 11.33 31.45
CA LEU A 30 -11.60 10.72 31.36
C LEU A 30 -11.68 9.22 31.00
N VAL A 31 -10.66 8.79 30.24
CA VAL A 31 -10.33 7.38 29.93
C VAL A 31 -9.49 6.83 31.08
N LYS A 32 -9.79 5.61 31.55
CA LYS A 32 -9.13 4.98 32.71
C LYS A 32 -7.92 4.15 32.28
N ALA A 33 -6.92 4.03 33.15
CA ALA A 33 -5.75 3.19 32.90
C ALA A 33 -6.05 1.67 33.03
N VAL A 34 -7.20 1.29 33.60
CA VAL A 34 -7.59 -0.10 33.86
C VAL A 34 -9.07 -0.32 33.59
N GLY A 35 -9.42 -1.57 33.30
CA GLY A 35 -10.79 -1.99 33.00
C GLY A 35 -11.17 -1.76 31.53
N ASN A 36 -12.26 -2.39 31.12
CA ASN A 36 -12.75 -2.29 29.74
C ASN A 36 -13.61 -1.04 29.59
N GLU A 37 -13.36 -0.24 28.56
CA GLU A 37 -14.17 0.93 28.22
C GLU A 37 -14.27 1.13 26.71
N THR A 38 -15.30 1.87 26.26
CA THR A 38 -15.47 2.29 24.87
C THR A 38 -15.15 3.78 24.76
N VAL A 39 -14.22 4.14 23.88
CA VAL A 39 -13.80 5.54 23.63
C VAL A 39 -14.23 5.94 22.22
N LEU A 40 -15.03 7.00 22.11
CA LEU A 40 -15.56 7.50 20.82
C LEU A 40 -14.80 8.75 20.34
N GLY A 41 -14.90 9.03 19.03
CA GLY A 41 -14.28 10.19 18.34
C GLY A 41 -12.78 10.02 18.06
N THR A 42 -12.24 10.85 17.17
CA THR A 42 -10.81 10.79 16.76
C THR A 42 -9.87 11.07 17.93
N LYS A 43 -8.78 10.30 18.01
CA LYS A 43 -7.71 10.46 19.00
C LYS A 43 -6.38 10.49 18.24
N ASN A 44 -5.63 11.57 18.42
CA ASN A 44 -4.30 11.73 17.84
C ASN A 44 -3.27 11.47 18.94
N PHE A 45 -2.32 10.56 18.69
CA PHE A 45 -1.26 10.20 19.62
C PHE A 45 0.06 10.76 19.11
N GLN A 46 0.61 11.76 19.81
CA GLN A 46 1.83 12.46 19.38
C GLN A 46 3.04 11.50 19.24
N ASP A 47 3.16 10.54 20.16
CA ASP A 47 4.29 9.59 20.19
C ASP A 47 3.95 8.23 19.54
N GLY A 48 2.80 8.14 18.87
CA GLY A 48 2.29 6.89 18.30
C GLY A 48 1.60 5.97 19.31
N ILE A 49 1.09 4.84 18.82
CA ILE A 49 0.36 3.84 19.61
C ILE A 49 1.28 2.64 19.89
N GLN A 50 1.25 2.11 21.11
CA GLN A 50 1.94 0.87 21.48
C GLN A 50 1.00 -0.13 22.14
N ILE A 51 1.22 -1.43 21.90
CA ILE A 51 0.57 -2.53 22.61
C ILE A 51 1.67 -3.40 23.21
N GLY A 52 1.73 -3.48 24.54
CA GLY A 52 2.77 -4.24 25.26
C GLY A 52 4.19 -3.76 24.93
N GLY A 53 4.41 -2.46 24.81
CA GLY A 53 5.71 -1.85 24.45
C GLY A 53 6.12 -2.01 22.98
N LYS A 54 5.25 -2.58 22.13
CA LYS A 54 5.49 -2.71 20.69
C LYS A 54 4.70 -1.65 19.94
N SER A 55 5.38 -0.89 19.09
CA SER A 55 4.74 0.10 18.22
C SER A 55 3.71 -0.56 17.30
N VAL A 56 2.52 0.05 17.22
CA VAL A 56 1.47 -0.34 16.29
C VAL A 56 1.59 0.52 15.04
N SER A 57 1.76 -0.12 13.90
CA SER A 57 1.68 0.56 12.60
C SER A 57 0.21 0.70 12.22
N VAL A 58 -0.28 1.93 12.21
CA VAL A 58 -1.57 2.27 11.59
C VAL A 58 -1.34 2.48 10.09
N ASN A 59 -1.26 1.38 9.34
CA ASN A 59 -1.21 1.47 7.89
C ASN A 59 -2.60 1.84 7.37
N ALA A 60 -2.73 3.03 6.78
CA ALA A 60 -3.85 3.32 5.90
C ALA A 60 -3.92 2.22 4.84
N LYS A 61 -5.11 1.65 4.61
CA LYS A 61 -5.30 0.62 3.58
C LYS A 61 -4.72 1.16 2.27
N PRO A 62 -3.69 0.51 1.70
CA PRO A 62 -3.09 1.02 0.48
C PRO A 62 -4.13 0.99 -0.63
N THR A 63 -4.16 2.04 -1.43
CA THR A 63 -5.03 2.14 -2.59
C THR A 63 -4.28 1.77 -3.84
N TYR A 64 -4.96 1.06 -4.74
CA TYR A 64 -4.43 0.78 -6.06
C TYR A 64 -4.46 2.05 -6.92
N GLU A 65 -3.33 2.35 -7.56
CA GLU A 65 -3.16 3.48 -8.48
C GLU A 65 -2.54 2.95 -9.78
N VAL A 66 -3.17 3.24 -10.92
CA VAL A 66 -2.62 2.92 -12.25
C VAL A 66 -1.59 3.98 -12.63
N VAL A 67 -0.35 3.56 -12.87
CA VAL A 67 0.75 4.45 -13.31
C VAL A 67 0.85 4.47 -14.83
N LYS A 68 0.72 3.30 -15.46
CA LYS A 68 0.60 3.17 -16.91
C LYS A 68 -0.44 2.14 -17.30
N ASP A 69 -1.23 2.55 -18.28
CA ASP A 69 -2.27 1.77 -18.91
C ASP A 69 -1.89 1.56 -20.39
N TYR A 70 -1.84 0.30 -20.80
CA TYR A 70 -1.59 -0.15 -22.17
C TYR A 70 -2.74 -1.03 -22.70
N TRP A 71 -3.99 -0.76 -22.28
CA TRP A 71 -5.19 -1.40 -22.83
C TRP A 71 -5.64 -0.91 -24.21
N ASP A 72 -4.78 -0.19 -24.93
CA ASP A 72 -5.00 0.31 -26.29
C ASP A 72 -5.05 -0.79 -27.38
N GLY A 73 -5.18 -2.07 -26.99
CA GLY A 73 -5.23 -3.24 -27.85
C GLY A 73 -3.87 -3.91 -28.04
N THR A 74 -2.77 -3.15 -28.11
CA THR A 74 -1.46 -3.70 -28.50
C THR A 74 -0.61 -4.10 -27.28
N GLY A 75 -0.66 -3.30 -26.21
CA GLY A 75 0.16 -3.53 -25.02
C GLY A 75 1.61 -3.11 -25.24
N ALA A 76 2.42 -3.16 -24.17
CA ALA A 76 3.84 -2.81 -24.25
C ALA A 76 4.74 -4.02 -24.04
N TYR A 77 5.86 -4.09 -24.78
CA TYR A 77 6.89 -5.09 -24.50
C TYR A 77 7.85 -4.65 -23.39
N LEU A 78 8.00 -3.34 -23.17
CA LEU A 78 9.05 -2.74 -22.34
C LEU A 78 10.43 -3.29 -22.70
N THR A 79 11.02 -2.80 -23.79
CA THR A 79 12.41 -3.10 -24.15
C THR A 79 13.38 -2.29 -23.28
N GLU A 80 14.68 -2.56 -23.37
CA GLU A 80 15.71 -1.89 -22.55
C GLU A 80 15.73 -0.35 -22.69
N SER A 81 15.28 0.18 -23.83
CA SER A 81 15.18 1.62 -24.08
C SER A 81 13.89 2.24 -23.51
N GLN A 82 12.97 1.42 -23.00
CA GLN A 82 11.69 1.86 -22.47
C GLN A 82 11.71 1.81 -20.94
N SER A 83 11.13 2.84 -20.32
CA SER A 83 11.01 2.91 -18.88
C SER A 83 9.69 3.54 -18.43
N VAL A 84 9.29 3.21 -17.20
CA VAL A 84 8.16 3.82 -16.51
C VAL A 84 8.64 4.34 -15.16
N THR A 85 8.33 5.62 -14.89
CA THR A 85 8.68 6.28 -13.63
C THR A 85 7.47 6.29 -12.70
N ILE A 86 7.69 5.86 -11.47
CA ILE A 86 6.72 5.92 -10.36
C ILE A 86 7.22 6.97 -9.38
N SER A 87 6.53 8.11 -9.29
CA SER A 87 6.89 9.19 -8.38
C SER A 87 6.57 8.85 -6.92
N ASN A 88 7.13 9.61 -5.96
CA ASN A 88 6.79 9.53 -4.54
C ASN A 88 6.87 8.09 -3.96
N SER A 89 8.01 7.43 -4.17
CA SER A 89 8.24 6.03 -3.81
C SER A 89 8.18 5.74 -2.32
N SER A 90 8.26 6.75 -1.46
CA SER A 90 8.18 6.60 0.01
C SER A 90 6.86 6.01 0.49
N ASN A 91 5.80 6.21 -0.28
CA ASN A 91 4.45 5.76 0.07
C ASN A 91 4.01 4.57 -0.78
N VAL A 92 4.88 4.02 -1.63
CA VAL A 92 4.59 2.84 -2.44
C VAL A 92 5.00 1.60 -1.65
N ASP A 93 4.06 0.68 -1.45
CA ASP A 93 4.30 -0.59 -0.76
C ASP A 93 4.55 -1.72 -1.74
N GLU A 94 3.84 -1.72 -2.86
CA GLU A 94 3.97 -2.75 -3.89
C GLU A 94 3.87 -2.13 -5.28
N ILE A 95 4.63 -2.71 -6.22
CA ILE A 95 4.48 -2.49 -7.65
C ILE A 95 3.68 -3.67 -8.21
N VAL A 96 2.60 -3.36 -8.91
CA VAL A 96 1.73 -4.34 -9.54
C VAL A 96 1.93 -4.26 -11.05
N LEU A 97 2.19 -5.41 -11.66
CA LEU A 97 2.39 -5.56 -13.09
C LEU A 97 1.34 -6.52 -13.61
N ILE A 98 0.59 -6.08 -14.61
CA ILE A 98 -0.41 -6.91 -15.27
C ILE A 98 0.09 -7.25 -16.66
N PHE A 99 0.17 -8.54 -16.96
CA PHE A 99 0.49 -9.03 -18.28
C PHE A 99 -0.75 -9.63 -18.93
N SER A 100 -0.87 -9.54 -20.24
CA SER A 100 -1.82 -10.39 -20.97
C SER A 100 -1.21 -10.84 -22.28
N ARG A 101 -2.00 -11.61 -23.04
CA ARG A 101 -1.60 -12.00 -24.38
C ARG A 101 -1.59 -10.79 -25.30
N TYR A 102 -0.62 -10.77 -26.21
CA TYR A 102 -0.56 -9.78 -27.28
C TYR A 102 -1.85 -9.80 -28.11
N ASN A 103 -2.42 -8.62 -28.38
CA ASN A 103 -3.72 -8.42 -29.05
C ASN A 103 -4.93 -9.10 -28.38
N ASP A 104 -4.83 -9.50 -27.11
CA ASP A 104 -5.96 -9.96 -26.30
C ASP A 104 -6.24 -8.96 -25.17
N ASN A 105 -7.46 -8.44 -25.14
CA ASN A 105 -7.94 -7.55 -24.10
C ASN A 105 -8.60 -8.30 -22.93
N SER A 106 -8.54 -9.62 -22.92
CA SER A 106 -9.21 -10.48 -21.95
C SER A 106 -8.20 -11.08 -20.97
N GLY A 107 -8.46 -10.90 -19.67
CA GLY A 107 -7.68 -11.51 -18.59
C GLY A 107 -6.26 -10.93 -18.45
N GLY A 108 -5.69 -11.11 -17.25
CA GLY A 108 -4.32 -10.68 -16.97
C GLY A 108 -3.66 -11.57 -15.92
N ILE A 109 -2.37 -11.84 -16.12
CA ILE A 109 -1.49 -12.41 -15.10
C ILE A 109 -0.99 -11.25 -14.26
N VAL A 110 -1.22 -11.32 -12.95
CA VAL A 110 -0.82 -10.27 -12.01
C VAL A 110 0.45 -10.71 -11.29
N HIS A 111 1.48 -9.86 -11.35
CA HIS A 111 2.65 -9.96 -10.51
C HIS A 111 2.68 -8.78 -9.54
N SER A 112 2.85 -9.05 -8.25
CA SER A 112 3.10 -8.01 -7.26
C SER A 112 4.53 -8.13 -6.73
N ILE A 113 5.22 -6.99 -6.62
CA ILE A 113 6.60 -6.88 -6.16
C ILE A 113 6.61 -5.91 -4.97
N PRO A 114 6.96 -6.37 -3.76
CA PRO A 114 7.07 -5.49 -2.60
C PRO A 114 8.21 -4.48 -2.80
N VAL A 115 7.94 -3.22 -2.49
CA VAL A 115 8.94 -2.15 -2.49
C VAL A 115 9.62 -2.13 -1.14
N THR A 116 10.93 -2.38 -1.14
CA THR A 116 11.75 -2.24 0.05
C THR A 116 12.46 -0.89 0.08
N PRO A 117 12.79 -0.33 1.26
CA PRO A 117 13.38 1.01 1.38
C PRO A 117 14.71 1.20 0.64
N ASN A 118 15.45 0.11 0.40
CA ASN A 118 16.85 0.11 -0.05
C ASN A 118 17.04 -0.44 -1.47
N ILE A 119 16.04 -0.32 -2.35
CA ILE A 119 16.20 -0.73 -3.76
C ILE A 119 17.25 0.16 -4.42
N THR A 120 18.43 -0.40 -4.72
CA THR A 120 19.47 0.24 -5.52
C THR A 120 19.34 -0.14 -6.99
N LYS A 121 19.27 -1.44 -7.29
CA LYS A 121 18.86 -1.99 -8.59
C LYS A 121 18.50 -3.47 -8.43
N LEU A 122 17.23 -3.81 -8.60
CA LEU A 122 16.75 -5.20 -8.54
C LEU A 122 16.31 -5.64 -9.94
N LYS A 123 16.69 -6.85 -10.33
CA LYS A 123 16.26 -7.47 -11.59
C LYS A 123 15.22 -8.52 -11.28
N TYR A 124 14.15 -8.51 -12.06
CA TYR A 124 13.07 -9.49 -11.95
C TYR A 124 12.91 -10.22 -13.27
N GLU A 125 12.65 -11.52 -13.16
CA GLU A 125 12.21 -12.35 -14.26
C GLU A 125 10.84 -12.91 -13.89
N LEU A 126 9.83 -12.50 -14.65
CA LEU A 126 8.42 -12.70 -14.32
C LEU A 126 7.85 -13.70 -15.34
N PRO A 127 7.61 -14.95 -14.93
CA PRO A 127 7.16 -15.99 -15.84
C PRO A 127 5.71 -15.80 -16.24
N ALA A 128 5.40 -16.14 -17.48
CA ALA A 128 4.05 -16.21 -18.02
C ALA A 128 3.93 -17.44 -18.92
N VAL A 129 2.71 -17.92 -19.12
CA VAL A 129 2.44 -19.03 -20.06
C VAL A 129 1.99 -18.43 -21.38
N ALA A 130 2.77 -18.68 -22.44
CA ALA A 130 2.46 -18.29 -23.80
C ALA A 130 2.02 -19.50 -24.63
N TRP A 131 1.12 -19.27 -25.57
CA TRP A 131 0.71 -20.27 -26.55
C TRP A 131 1.31 -19.89 -27.89
N VAL A 132 2.33 -20.63 -28.33
CA VAL A 132 3.02 -20.35 -29.59
C VAL A 132 2.34 -21.17 -30.69
N GLY A 133 1.61 -20.51 -31.59
CA GLY A 133 0.84 -21.16 -32.67
C GLY A 133 -0.67 -21.09 -32.46
N SER A 134 -1.37 -22.21 -32.66
CA SER A 134 -2.82 -22.34 -32.39
C SER A 134 -3.09 -22.59 -30.91
N ALA A 135 -4.30 -22.30 -30.40
CA ALA A 135 -4.72 -22.59 -29.02
C ALA A 135 -4.64 -24.07 -28.60
N SER A 136 -4.30 -24.95 -29.54
CA SER A 136 -4.11 -26.40 -29.38
C SER A 136 -2.65 -26.87 -29.41
N ALA A 137 -1.67 -25.96 -29.60
CA ALA A 137 -0.24 -26.27 -29.48
C ALA A 137 0.18 -26.51 -28.02
N ASP A 138 1.42 -26.94 -27.77
CA ASP A 138 1.91 -27.01 -26.38
C ASP A 138 2.23 -25.59 -25.84
N PRO A 139 1.87 -25.30 -24.57
CA PRO A 139 2.27 -24.04 -23.95
C PRO A 139 3.79 -23.95 -23.84
N THR A 140 4.31 -22.75 -24.10
CA THR A 140 5.72 -22.42 -23.89
C THR A 140 5.82 -21.39 -22.76
N MET A 141 6.85 -21.51 -21.91
CA MET A 141 7.15 -20.48 -20.93
C MET A 141 7.66 -19.22 -21.62
N ALA A 142 7.01 -18.10 -21.34
CA ALA A 142 7.47 -16.77 -21.66
C ALA A 142 7.95 -16.08 -20.38
N TYR A 143 8.80 -15.07 -20.53
CA TYR A 143 9.31 -14.29 -19.41
C TYR A 143 9.29 -12.82 -19.76
N LYS A 144 8.94 -12.01 -18.75
CA LYS A 144 9.14 -10.57 -18.75
C LYS A 144 10.23 -10.21 -17.77
N LYS A 145 11.27 -9.54 -18.27
CA LYS A 145 12.39 -9.07 -17.48
C LYS A 145 12.29 -7.56 -17.33
N ILE A 146 12.49 -7.11 -16.10
CA ILE A 146 12.57 -5.69 -15.77
C ILE A 146 13.70 -5.46 -14.76
N SER A 147 14.18 -4.23 -14.73
CA SER A 147 14.99 -3.71 -13.63
C SER A 147 14.21 -2.62 -12.90
N ILE A 148 14.27 -2.63 -11.57
CA ILE A 148 13.71 -1.57 -10.73
C ILE A 148 14.88 -0.88 -10.04
N SER A 149 15.01 0.43 -10.25
CA SER A 149 16.00 1.26 -9.57
C SER A 149 15.34 2.47 -8.92
N LYS A 150 16.01 3.05 -7.93
CA LYS A 150 15.59 4.30 -7.31
C LYS A 150 16.31 5.47 -7.97
N SER A 151 15.56 6.53 -8.28
CA SER A 151 16.07 7.79 -8.80
C SER A 151 15.43 8.94 -7.99
N GLY A 152 16.19 9.49 -7.05
CA GLY A 152 15.67 10.46 -6.08
C GLY A 152 14.49 9.91 -5.28
N THR A 153 13.34 10.57 -5.38
CA THR A 153 12.07 10.16 -4.74
C THR A 153 11.22 9.23 -5.62
N SER A 154 11.73 8.81 -6.77
CA SER A 154 11.00 7.96 -7.73
C SER A 154 11.61 6.57 -7.84
N LEU A 155 10.79 5.60 -8.24
CA LEU A 155 11.24 4.31 -8.77
C LEU A 155 11.18 4.37 -10.30
N VAL A 156 12.17 3.76 -10.94
CA VAL A 156 12.22 3.61 -12.40
C VAL A 156 12.20 2.13 -12.70
N ILE A 157 11.17 1.71 -13.44
CA ILE A 157 11.06 0.38 -14.02
C ILE A 157 11.61 0.48 -15.44
N THR A 158 12.70 -0.22 -15.72
CA THR A 158 13.30 -0.31 -17.05
C THR A 158 13.04 -1.69 -17.63
N GLY A 159 12.67 -1.73 -18.91
CA GLY A 159 12.50 -2.96 -19.65
C GLY A 159 13.80 -3.70 -19.96
N ASP A 160 13.70 -4.74 -20.77
CA ASP A 160 14.84 -5.57 -21.17
C ASP A 160 14.64 -6.06 -22.61
N THR A 161 15.72 -6.17 -23.38
CA THR A 161 15.70 -6.65 -24.77
C THR A 161 15.09 -8.05 -24.86
N ALA A 162 15.28 -8.89 -23.82
CA ALA A 162 14.72 -10.23 -23.72
C ALA A 162 13.19 -10.29 -23.88
N ASN A 163 12.49 -9.19 -23.57
CA ASN A 163 11.02 -9.14 -23.68
C ASN A 163 10.49 -9.28 -25.11
N THR A 164 11.37 -9.18 -26.12
CA THR A 164 11.04 -9.32 -27.54
C THR A 164 11.90 -10.35 -28.29
N LEU A 165 12.87 -11.00 -27.62
CA LEU A 165 13.87 -11.86 -28.28
C LEU A 165 13.28 -13.10 -28.96
N ASN A 166 12.24 -13.71 -28.38
CA ASN A 166 11.65 -14.94 -28.89
C ASN A 166 10.12 -14.81 -29.06
N GLU A 167 9.55 -15.71 -29.85
CA GLU A 167 8.11 -15.70 -30.16
C GLU A 167 7.24 -15.83 -28.90
N ALA A 168 7.62 -16.67 -27.94
CA ALA A 168 6.87 -16.84 -26.69
C ALA A 168 6.77 -15.52 -25.91
N ASN A 169 7.89 -14.80 -25.76
CA ASN A 169 7.95 -13.50 -25.10
C ASN A 169 7.16 -12.44 -25.85
N LYS A 170 7.12 -12.48 -27.19
CA LYS A 170 6.28 -11.58 -28.00
C LYS A 170 4.78 -11.86 -27.85
N LYS A 171 4.37 -13.06 -27.43
CA LYS A 171 2.95 -13.37 -27.19
C LYS A 171 2.42 -12.83 -25.88
N ILE A 172 3.28 -12.32 -24.99
CA ILE A 172 2.88 -11.70 -23.73
C ILE A 172 3.30 -10.23 -23.76
N VAL A 173 2.47 -9.34 -23.22
CA VAL A 173 2.75 -7.90 -23.13
C VAL A 173 2.35 -7.36 -21.76
N PHE A 174 3.01 -6.28 -21.33
CA PHE A 174 2.56 -5.44 -20.24
C PHE A 174 1.26 -4.75 -20.65
N ARG A 175 0.25 -4.85 -19.80
CA ARG A 175 -1.05 -4.19 -19.94
C ARG A 175 -1.22 -3.08 -18.93
N GLU A 176 -0.71 -3.30 -17.72
CA GLU A 176 -0.75 -2.28 -16.68
C GLU A 176 0.52 -2.31 -15.87
N ILE A 177 0.91 -1.11 -15.43
CA ILE A 177 1.82 -0.93 -14.31
C ILE A 177 1.08 -0.06 -13.32
N GLY A 178 0.81 -0.60 -12.15
CA GLY A 178 0.19 0.11 -11.04
C GLY A 178 0.99 -0.04 -9.76
N VAL A 179 0.49 0.58 -8.70
CA VAL A 179 1.09 0.52 -7.37
C VAL A 179 0.03 0.43 -6.29
N MET A 180 0.38 -0.25 -5.20
CA MET A 180 -0.35 -0.14 -3.93
C MET A 180 0.30 0.96 -3.12
N ARG A 181 -0.42 2.07 -2.92
CA ARG A 181 0.10 3.29 -2.28
C ARG A 181 -0.59 3.57 -0.95
N ARG A 182 0.19 3.86 0.09
CA ARG A 182 -0.29 4.45 1.36
C ARG A 182 -0.72 5.90 1.14
N LYS A 183 -1.93 6.23 1.58
CA LYS A 183 -2.39 7.62 1.62
C LYS A 183 -1.63 8.43 2.67
#